data_AF-A0A1C4GXI7-F1
#
_entry.id   AF-A0A1C4GXI7-F1
#
_cell.length_a   1.000
_cell.length_b   1.000
_cell.length_c   1.000
_cell.angle_alpha   90.00
_cell.angle_beta   90.00
_cell.angle_gamma   90.00
#
_symmetry.space_group_name_H-M   'P 1'
#
loop_
_entity.id
_entity.type
_entity.pdbx_description
1 polymer ?
#
loop_
_entity_poly.entity_id
_entity_poly.type
_entity_poly.pdbx_seq_one_letter_code
_entity_poly.pdbx_strand_id
1 'polypeptide(L)'
;MKNFLFWIFMTGLLVLLVWLLITDSKYSLTQKILKPAVEQSCKTELNQSKIWQSTAFFVGKTRQTELQNQICTCVGHHALKDIPSKDLLNALVNQSAKKKLTKQVVFNSLSGCTQEVLALSFK
;
A
#
# COMPACT_ATOMS: atom_id res chain seq x y z
N MET A 1 -25.33 23.19 -40.62
CA MET A 1 -25.76 23.13 -39.19
C MET A 1 -25.69 21.73 -38.58
N LYS A 2 -26.13 20.67 -39.28
CA LYS A 2 -26.17 19.29 -38.77
C LYS A 2 -24.82 18.70 -38.31
N ASN A 3 -23.73 19.06 -39.00
CA ASN A 3 -22.37 18.61 -38.68
C ASN A 3 -21.81 19.27 -37.40
N PHE A 4 -22.27 20.49 -37.08
CA PHE A 4 -21.84 21.23 -35.89
C PHE A 4 -22.52 20.70 -34.62
N LEU A 5 -23.83 20.39 -34.70
CA LEU A 5 -24.56 19.74 -33.61
C LEU A 5 -23.98 18.36 -33.26
N PHE A 6 -23.56 17.59 -34.27
CA PHE A 6 -22.98 16.26 -34.05
C PHE A 6 -21.64 16.32 -33.30
N TRP A 7 -20.84 17.35 -33.57
CA TRP A 7 -19.55 17.54 -32.90
C TRP A 7 -19.72 17.91 -31.42
N ILE A 8 -20.69 18.77 -31.10
CA ILE A 8 -21.04 19.13 -29.71
C ILE A 8 -21.54 17.90 -28.95
N PHE A 9 -22.35 17.05 -29.59
CA PHE A 9 -22.84 15.83 -28.95
C PHE A 9 -21.70 14.84 -28.69
N MET A 10 -20.78 14.68 -29.63
CA MET A 10 -19.62 13.79 -29.48
C MET A 10 -18.66 14.27 -28.40
N THR A 11 -18.38 15.57 -28.31
CA THR A 11 -17.52 16.11 -27.24
C THR A 11 -18.19 16.02 -25.88
N GLY A 12 -19.50 16.28 -25.80
CA GLY A 12 -20.28 16.11 -24.57
C GLY A 12 -20.29 14.66 -24.07
N LEU A 13 -20.47 13.70 -24.98
CA LEU A 13 -20.43 12.26 -24.66
C LEU A 13 -19.03 11.83 -24.19
N LEU A 14 -17.98 12.34 -24.83
CA LEU A 14 -16.59 12.05 -24.45
C LEU A 14 -16.28 12.59 -23.04
N VAL A 15 -16.72 13.81 -22.74
CA VAL A 15 -16.58 14.40 -21.40
C VAL A 15 -17.36 13.58 -20.37
N LEU A 16 -18.60 13.17 -20.67
CA LEU A 16 -19.41 12.31 -19.79
C LEU A 16 -18.76 10.95 -19.51
N LEU A 17 -18.18 10.32 -20.53
CA LEU A 17 -17.44 9.06 -20.40
C LEU A 17 -16.18 9.22 -19.54
N VAL A 18 -15.46 10.34 -19.66
CA VAL A 18 -14.28 10.64 -18.83
C VAL A 18 -14.67 10.81 -17.36
N TRP A 19 -15.80 11.45 -17.04
CA TRP A 19 -16.30 11.53 -15.66
C TRP A 19 -16.61 10.16 -15.05
N LEU A 20 -17.13 9.21 -15.83
CA LEU A 20 -17.43 7.85 -15.37
C LEU A 20 -16.17 7.00 -15.09
N LEU A 21 -15.01 7.35 -15.68
CA LEU A 21 -13.76 6.61 -15.49
C LEU A 21 -12.94 7.08 -14.28
N ILE A 22 -13.29 8.22 -13.66
CA ILE A 22 -12.46 8.86 -12.62
C ILE A 22 -12.98 8.57 -11.18
N THR A 23 -14.12 7.91 -11.01
CA THR A 23 -14.80 7.77 -9.71
C THR A 23 -14.24 6.75 -8.71
N ASP A 24 -13.05 6.17 -8.91
CA ASP A 24 -12.50 5.14 -8.00
C ASP A 24 -11.07 5.39 -7.49
N SER A 25 -10.73 6.61 -7.10
CA SER A 25 -9.39 6.93 -6.54
C SER A 25 -9.42 7.37 -5.08
N LYS A 26 -9.96 6.53 -4.18
CA LYS A 26 -9.74 6.70 -2.73
C LYS A 26 -8.33 6.27 -2.28
N TYR A 27 -7.53 5.64 -3.14
CA TYR A 27 -6.10 5.41 -2.94
C TYR A 27 -5.31 6.46 -3.72
N SER A 28 -4.52 7.29 -3.04
CA SER A 28 -3.64 8.22 -3.74
C SER A 28 -2.66 7.41 -4.60
N LEU A 29 -2.46 7.80 -5.87
CA LEU A 29 -1.50 7.15 -6.77
C LEU A 29 -0.14 6.94 -6.08
N THR A 30 0.22 7.87 -5.22
CA THR A 30 1.43 7.83 -4.40
C THR A 30 1.48 6.64 -3.43
N GLN A 31 0.37 6.30 -2.76
CA GLN A 31 0.32 5.11 -1.90
C GLN A 31 0.56 3.84 -2.70
N LYS A 32 -0.01 3.76 -3.91
CA LYS A 32 0.16 2.60 -4.80
C LYS A 32 1.61 2.45 -5.29
N ILE A 33 2.31 3.56 -5.53
CA ILE A 33 3.73 3.58 -5.92
C ILE A 33 4.65 3.22 -4.75
N LEU A 34 4.31 3.65 -3.52
CA LEU A 34 5.12 3.36 -2.33
C LEU A 34 4.88 1.96 -1.75
N LYS A 35 3.69 1.38 -1.95
CA LYS A 35 3.31 0.05 -1.45
C LYS A 35 4.38 -1.04 -1.69
N PRO A 36 4.91 -1.25 -2.91
CA PRO A 36 5.93 -2.28 -3.13
C PRO A 36 7.21 -2.05 -2.34
N ALA A 37 7.64 -0.79 -2.19
CA ALA A 37 8.83 -0.46 -1.38
C ALA A 37 8.59 -0.72 0.12
N VAL A 38 7.38 -0.44 0.61
CA VAL A 38 6.93 -0.73 1.97
C VAL A 38 6.86 -2.23 2.23
N GLU A 39 6.23 -3.00 1.34
CA GLU A 39 6.13 -4.45 1.45
C GLU A 39 7.52 -5.12 1.44
N GLN A 40 8.41 -4.68 0.57
CA GLN A 40 9.78 -5.19 0.52
C GLN A 40 10.55 -4.87 1.80
N SER A 41 10.43 -3.64 2.31
CA SER A 41 11.09 -3.25 3.56
C SER A 41 10.50 -3.99 4.76
N CYS A 42 9.19 -4.23 4.74
CA CYS A 42 8.52 -5.05 5.76
C CYS A 42 9.12 -6.44 5.86
N LYS A 43 9.38 -7.14 4.74
CA LYS A 43 9.97 -8.49 4.80
C LYS A 43 11.32 -8.49 5.52
N THR A 44 12.14 -7.48 5.28
CA THR A 44 13.45 -7.34 5.95
C THR A 44 13.28 -7.09 7.45
N GLU A 45 12.48 -6.09 7.82
CA GLU A 45 12.26 -5.71 9.22
C GLU A 45 11.52 -6.81 10.00
N LEU A 46 10.57 -7.50 9.37
CA LEU A 46 9.84 -8.63 9.94
C LEU A 46 10.78 -9.79 10.27
N ASN A 47 11.69 -10.16 9.36
CA ASN A 47 12.66 -11.22 9.60
C ASN A 47 13.68 -10.85 10.70
N GLN A 48 13.89 -9.56 10.96
CA GLN A 48 14.72 -9.06 12.06
C GLN A 48 13.93 -8.93 13.38
N SER A 49 12.60 -8.97 13.34
CA SER A 49 11.75 -8.86 14.52
C SER A 49 11.83 -10.11 15.39
N LYS A 50 12.18 -9.92 16.67
CA LYS A 50 12.21 -11.01 17.66
C LYS A 50 10.85 -11.70 17.84
N ILE A 51 9.76 -10.94 17.72
CA ILE A 51 8.37 -11.44 17.85
C ILE A 51 8.05 -12.39 16.70
N TRP A 52 8.46 -12.04 15.49
CA TRP A 52 8.29 -12.91 14.33
C TRP A 52 9.19 -14.13 14.43
N GLN A 53 10.46 -13.99 14.83
CA GLN A 53 11.38 -15.11 14.96
C GLN A 53 10.89 -16.17 15.96
N SER A 54 10.38 -15.74 17.12
CA SER A 54 9.82 -16.67 18.11
C SER A 54 8.58 -17.38 17.57
N THR A 55 7.69 -16.66 16.88
CA THR A 55 6.47 -17.25 16.32
C THR A 55 6.76 -18.16 15.14
N ALA A 56 7.61 -17.70 14.22
CA ALA A 56 8.02 -18.43 13.02
C ALA A 56 8.71 -19.74 13.39
N PHE A 57 9.39 -19.84 14.53
CA PHE A 57 9.95 -21.11 14.99
C PHE A 57 8.88 -22.21 15.15
N PHE A 58 7.68 -21.85 15.63
CA PHE A 58 6.57 -22.78 15.80
C PHE A 58 5.75 -22.96 14.51
N VAL A 59 5.89 -22.07 13.54
CA VAL A 59 5.16 -22.13 12.27
C VAL A 59 6.06 -22.76 11.19
N GLY A 60 5.63 -23.89 10.62
CA GLY A 60 6.39 -24.57 9.56
C GLY A 60 6.70 -23.69 8.34
N LYS A 61 7.79 -24.00 7.62
CA LYS A 61 8.35 -23.19 6.51
C LYS A 61 7.32 -22.75 5.46
N THR A 62 6.39 -23.62 5.08
CA THR A 62 5.34 -23.30 4.10
C THR A 62 4.41 -22.19 4.59
N ARG A 63 4.04 -22.23 5.87
CA ARG A 63 3.14 -21.24 6.50
C ARG A 63 3.88 -19.96 6.87
N GLN A 64 5.21 -19.99 7.04
CA GLN A 64 6.02 -18.78 7.24
C GLN A 64 5.90 -17.81 6.07
N THR A 65 6.06 -18.28 4.83
CA THR A 65 5.98 -17.40 3.65
C THR A 65 4.60 -16.77 3.51
N GLU A 66 3.55 -17.55 3.77
CA GLU A 66 2.16 -17.07 3.72
C GLU A 66 1.92 -15.97 4.77
N LEU A 67 2.27 -16.23 6.03
CA LEU A 67 2.12 -15.25 7.11
C LEU A 67 2.97 -14.01 6.89
N GLN A 68 4.21 -14.13 6.42
CA GLN A 68 5.03 -12.97 6.07
C GLN A 68 4.35 -12.11 5.00
N ASN A 69 3.76 -12.76 3.99
CA ASN A 69 3.07 -12.06 2.92
C ASN A 69 1.81 -11.35 3.42
N GLN A 70 1.03 -12.01 4.29
CA GLN A 70 -0.15 -11.43 4.93
C GLN A 70 0.22 -10.24 5.84
N ILE A 71 1.24 -10.38 6.69
CA ILE A 71 1.73 -9.32 7.57
C ILE A 71 2.19 -8.12 6.74
N CYS A 72 2.99 -8.33 5.70
CA CYS A 72 3.48 -7.24 4.88
C CYS A 72 2.41 -6.59 4.00
N THR A 73 1.39 -7.36 3.60
CA THR A 73 0.19 -6.81 2.96
C THR A 73 -0.57 -5.91 3.94
N CYS A 74 -0.79 -6.34 5.18
CA CYS A 74 -1.38 -5.51 6.24
C CYS A 74 -0.58 -4.21 6.43
N VAL A 75 0.75 -4.31 6.53
CA VAL A 75 1.61 -3.12 6.64
C VAL A 75 1.42 -2.21 5.42
N GLY A 76 1.40 -2.74 4.19
CA GLY A 76 1.16 -1.92 2.99
C GLY A 76 -0.18 -1.19 2.98
N HIS A 77 -1.22 -1.71 3.65
CA HIS A 77 -2.52 -1.07 3.79
C HIS A 77 -2.55 -0.01 4.91
N HIS A 78 -1.97 -0.31 6.06
CA HIS A 78 -2.05 0.55 7.25
C HIS A 78 -0.97 1.62 7.27
N ALA A 79 0.25 1.30 6.82
CA ALA A 79 1.42 2.17 6.93
C ALA A 79 1.29 3.50 6.19
N LEU A 80 0.52 3.53 5.10
CA LEU A 80 0.41 4.71 4.25
C LEU A 80 -0.89 5.49 4.45
N LYS A 81 -1.81 5.01 5.31
CA LYS A 81 -3.16 5.58 5.48
C LYS A 81 -3.13 6.97 6.13
N ASP A 82 -2.27 7.15 7.13
CA ASP A 82 -2.22 8.38 7.95
C ASP A 82 -1.03 9.29 7.60
N ILE A 83 -0.38 9.06 6.45
CA ILE A 83 0.80 9.83 6.04
C ILE A 83 0.37 11.10 5.30
N PRO A 84 0.89 12.27 5.69
CA PRO A 84 0.59 13.52 4.99
C PRO A 84 0.96 13.43 3.50
N SER A 85 0.08 13.92 2.63
CA SER A 85 0.30 13.92 1.17
C SER A 85 1.61 14.60 0.76
N LYS A 86 2.05 15.63 1.49
CA LYS A 86 3.33 16.31 1.28
C LYS A 86 4.54 15.40 1.48
N ASP A 87 4.50 14.52 2.48
CA ASP A 87 5.61 13.62 2.82
C ASP A 87 5.65 12.45 1.84
N LEU A 88 4.48 11.97 1.43
CA LEU A 88 4.31 11.02 0.34
C LEU A 88 4.86 11.56 -0.99
N LEU A 89 4.54 12.80 -1.34
CA LEU A 89 5.07 13.47 -2.54
C LEU A 89 6.59 13.67 -2.46
N ASN A 90 7.10 14.13 -1.32
CA ASN A 90 8.54 14.27 -1.11
C ASN A 90 9.26 12.93 -1.26
N ALA A 91 8.66 11.83 -0.77
CA ALA A 91 9.19 10.48 -0.96
C ALA A 91 9.17 9.98 -2.41
N LEU A 92 8.38 10.57 -3.32
CA LEU A 92 8.45 10.23 -4.74
C LEU A 92 9.65 10.88 -5.42
N VAL A 93 9.96 12.12 -5.07
CA VAL A 93 11.01 12.92 -5.73
C VAL A 93 12.37 12.82 -5.04
N ASN A 94 12.40 12.44 -3.76
CA ASN A 94 13.62 12.34 -2.97
C ASN A 94 13.81 10.91 -2.44
N GLN A 95 14.86 10.25 -2.93
CA GLN A 95 15.15 8.86 -2.59
C GLN A 95 15.55 8.67 -1.11
N SER A 96 16.19 9.67 -0.50
CA SER A 96 16.51 9.65 0.94
C SER A 96 15.25 9.79 1.80
N ALA A 97 14.34 10.70 1.41
CA ALA A 97 13.04 10.84 2.05
C ALA A 97 12.20 9.57 1.90
N LYS A 98 12.22 8.95 0.70
CA LYS A 98 11.59 7.65 0.45
C LYS A 98 12.04 6.59 1.42
N LYS A 99 13.37 6.36 1.51
CA LYS A 99 13.94 5.34 2.40
C LYS A 99 13.57 5.58 3.86
N LYS A 100 13.67 6.83 4.33
CA LYS A 100 13.33 7.20 5.71
C LYS A 100 11.85 6.96 6.00
N LEU A 101 10.96 7.45 5.12
CA LEU A 101 9.52 7.30 5.27
C LEU A 101 9.13 5.82 5.25
N THR A 102 9.60 5.06 4.25
CA THR A 102 9.33 3.63 4.13
C THR A 102 9.72 2.86 5.41
N LYS A 103 10.91 3.11 5.96
CA LYS A 103 11.32 2.47 7.23
C LYS A 103 10.42 2.84 8.40
N GLN A 104 10.13 4.13 8.56
CA GLN A 104 9.30 4.62 9.66
C GLN A 104 7.90 4.03 9.63
N VAL A 105 7.25 4.03 8.45
CA VAL A 105 5.87 3.55 8.33
C VAL A 105 5.77 2.03 8.47
N VAL A 106 6.78 1.30 8.00
CA VAL A 106 6.88 -0.15 8.25
C VAL A 106 7.02 -0.39 9.75
N PHE A 107 7.98 0.25 10.41
CA PHE A 107 8.25 0.03 11.83
C PHE A 107 7.00 0.31 12.71
N ASN A 108 6.28 1.39 12.41
CA ASN A 108 5.08 1.78 13.16
C ASN A 108 3.91 0.79 13.00
N SER A 109 3.78 0.16 11.84
CA SER A 109 2.66 -0.76 11.55
C SER A 109 3.03 -2.23 11.75
N LEU A 110 4.31 -2.58 11.76
CA LEU A 110 4.80 -3.96 11.74
C LEU A 110 4.33 -4.76 12.96
N SER A 111 4.48 -4.21 14.17
CA SER A 111 4.10 -4.90 15.41
C SER A 111 2.59 -5.16 15.47
N GLY A 112 1.77 -4.15 15.16
CA GLY A 112 0.32 -4.27 15.13
C GLY A 112 -0.16 -5.28 14.09
N CYS A 113 0.34 -5.18 12.86
CA CYS A 113 -0.01 -6.13 11.80
C CYS A 113 0.47 -7.56 12.10
N THR A 114 1.62 -7.72 12.74
CA THR A 114 2.10 -9.04 13.17
C THR A 114 1.14 -9.64 14.19
N GLN A 115 0.73 -8.89 15.21
CA GLN A 115 -0.22 -9.36 16.22
C GLN A 115 -1.59 -9.69 15.61
N GLU A 116 -2.11 -8.83 14.72
CA GLU A 116 -3.40 -9.01 14.07
C GLU A 116 -3.44 -10.30 13.23
N VAL A 117 -2.47 -10.47 12.33
CA VAL A 117 -2.41 -11.66 11.45
C VAL A 117 -2.20 -12.93 12.25
N LEU A 118 -1.36 -12.89 13.28
CA LEU A 118 -1.14 -14.05 14.15
C LEU A 118 -2.39 -14.39 14.96
N ALA A 119 -3.06 -13.41 15.55
CA ALA A 119 -4.30 -13.62 16.31
C ALA A 119 -5.40 -14.24 15.44
N LEU A 120 -5.49 -13.83 14.17
CA LEU A 120 -6.43 -14.42 13.20
C LEU A 120 -6.03 -15.84 12.77
N SER A 121 -4.74 -16.17 12.73
CA SER A 121 -4.25 -17.47 12.25
C SER A 121 -4.37 -18.61 13.28
N PHE A 122 -4.55 -18.28 14.56
CA PHE A 122 -4.69 -19.23 15.67
C PHE A 122 -6.11 -19.28 16.26
N LYS A 123 -7.06 -18.56 15.65
CA LYS A 123 -8.48 -18.62 15.99
C LYS A 123 -9.19 -19.65 15.14
#